data_AF-A0A6G1EGQ9-F1
#
_entry.id   AF-A0A6G1EGQ9-F1
#
_cell.length_a   1.000
_cell.length_b   1.000
_cell.length_c   1.000
_cell.angle_alpha   90.00
_cell.angle_beta   90.00
_cell.angle_gamma   90.00
#
_symmetry.space_group_name_H-M   'P 1'
#
loop_
_entity.id
_entity.type
_entity.pdbx_description
1 polymer ?
#
loop_
_entity_poly.entity_id
_entity_poly.type
_entity_poly.pdbx_seq_one_letter_code
_entity_poly.pdbx_strand_id
1 'polypeptide(L)'
;MRGAVHLLLVVCAAVANGSGGETAALDFSVDGGGGERVRTATVTVDPRWRFPSSQLRDAYVALQTWKQEAIFSDPKNLTADWVGPEVCNYTGVFCAPLPWDRQVLVVAGVDLNHGDIAGYLPPELGLLADLALRHLNSNHLCGVLPAMLHRFQLRCLR
;
A
#
# COMPACT_ATOMS: atom_id res chain seq x y z
N MET A 1 20.96 -23.51 38.04
CA MET A 1 21.45 -24.30 36.88
C MET A 1 20.72 -23.77 35.66
N ARG A 2 21.46 -23.25 34.69
CA ARG A 2 20.99 -22.41 33.59
C ARG A 2 20.36 -23.29 32.51
N GLY A 3 19.10 -23.03 32.15
CA GLY A 3 18.46 -23.62 30.97
C GLY A 3 18.42 -22.58 29.86
N ALA A 4 19.29 -22.74 28.85
CA ALA A 4 19.31 -21.93 27.66
C ALA A 4 18.15 -22.34 26.74
N VAL A 5 17.29 -21.40 26.37
CA VAL A 5 16.30 -21.59 25.30
C VAL A 5 16.93 -21.06 24.01
N HIS A 6 16.97 -21.95 23.03
CA HIS A 6 17.62 -21.81 21.74
C HIS A 6 17.17 -20.55 20.98
N LEU A 7 18.13 -19.68 20.69
CA LEU A 7 18.05 -18.66 19.65
C LEU A 7 18.10 -19.38 18.30
N LEU A 8 16.97 -19.52 17.61
CA LEU A 8 16.96 -19.92 16.21
C LEU A 8 17.32 -18.72 15.34
N LEU A 9 18.53 -18.75 14.77
CA LEU A 9 18.94 -17.95 13.62
C LEU A 9 18.08 -18.35 12.42
N VAL A 10 17.27 -17.42 11.91
CA VAL A 10 16.69 -17.57 10.57
C VAL A 10 17.74 -17.10 9.56
N VAL A 11 18.24 -18.06 8.79
CA VAL A 11 19.19 -17.87 7.71
C VAL A 11 18.45 -17.23 6.52
N CYS A 12 18.95 -16.09 6.04
CA CYS A 12 18.57 -15.57 4.72
C CYS A 12 19.10 -16.52 3.64
N ALA A 13 18.21 -17.18 2.90
CA ALA A 13 18.55 -17.83 1.65
C ALA A 13 18.18 -16.88 0.50
N ALA A 14 19.19 -16.22 -0.08
CA ALA A 14 19.07 -15.68 -1.42
C ALA A 14 19.21 -16.85 -2.41
N VAL A 15 18.25 -16.99 -3.33
CA VAL A 15 18.44 -17.80 -4.53
C VAL A 15 18.16 -16.90 -5.73
N ALA A 16 19.24 -16.59 -6.45
CA ALA A 16 19.20 -15.99 -7.78
C ALA A 16 19.31 -17.10 -8.82
N ASN A 17 18.29 -17.25 -9.68
CA ASN A 17 18.46 -17.39 -11.13
C ASN A 17 17.10 -17.51 -11.85
N GLY A 18 16.93 -16.73 -12.93
CA GLY A 18 16.12 -17.15 -14.09
C GLY A 18 14.78 -16.45 -14.33
N SER A 19 14.82 -15.40 -15.16
CA SER A 19 13.84 -14.97 -16.18
C SER A 19 12.32 -15.11 -15.94
N GLY A 20 11.64 -13.96 -15.84
CA GLY A 20 10.26 -13.79 -16.29
C GLY A 20 9.28 -13.30 -15.22
N GLY A 21 8.92 -12.00 -15.30
CA GLY A 21 7.74 -11.42 -14.67
C GLY A 21 7.72 -11.40 -13.14
N GLU A 22 8.25 -10.34 -12.52
CA GLU A 22 8.17 -10.13 -11.07
C GLU A 22 6.73 -9.79 -10.63
N THR A 23 6.01 -10.81 -10.19
CA THR A 23 4.91 -10.65 -9.23
C THR A 23 5.53 -10.58 -7.83
N ALA A 24 5.56 -9.38 -7.24
CA ALA A 24 5.88 -9.21 -5.84
C ALA A 24 4.68 -9.70 -5.00
N ALA A 25 4.63 -11.00 -4.71
CA ALA A 25 3.72 -11.55 -3.73
C ALA A 25 4.40 -11.47 -2.36
N LEU A 26 3.95 -10.53 -1.52
CA LEU A 26 4.32 -10.52 -0.10
C LEU A 26 3.43 -11.54 0.61
N ASP A 27 3.98 -12.71 0.92
CA ASP A 27 3.32 -13.72 1.75
C ASP A 27 3.45 -13.33 3.23
N PHE A 28 2.36 -12.87 3.82
CA PHE A 28 2.28 -12.57 5.25
C PHE A 28 1.58 -13.74 5.95
N SER A 29 2.38 -14.70 6.44
CA SER A 29 1.86 -15.83 7.21
C SER A 29 1.28 -15.36 8.55
N VAL A 30 -0.04 -15.25 8.64
CA VAL A 30 -0.77 -15.16 9.90
C VAL A 30 -1.13 -16.58 10.33
N ASP A 31 -0.61 -17.01 11.48
CA ASP A 31 -0.96 -18.30 12.08
C ASP A 31 -2.38 -18.18 12.67
N GLY A 32 -3.36 -18.80 12.00
CA GLY A 32 -4.77 -18.76 12.39
C GLY A 32 -5.64 -19.58 11.44
N GLY A 33 -6.00 -20.79 11.87
CA GLY A 33 -6.78 -21.74 11.07
C GLY A 33 -8.11 -21.18 10.56
N GLY A 34 -8.35 -21.37 9.27
CA GLY A 34 -9.57 -21.00 8.55
C GLY A 34 -9.24 -20.55 7.13
N GLY A 35 -9.21 -21.50 6.19
CA GLY A 35 -8.84 -21.25 4.80
C GLY A 35 -9.86 -20.41 4.03
N GLU A 36 -9.80 -19.09 4.19
CA GLU A 36 -10.33 -18.14 3.22
C GLU A 36 -9.18 -17.82 2.25
N ARG A 37 -9.32 -18.22 0.99
CA ARG A 37 -8.34 -17.90 -0.06
C ARG A 37 -8.36 -16.39 -0.26
N VAL A 38 -7.41 -15.68 0.37
CA VAL A 38 -7.17 -14.25 0.13
C VAL A 38 -7.02 -14.08 -1.38
N ARG A 39 -8.02 -13.47 -2.01
CA ARG A 39 -7.94 -13.06 -3.40
C ARG A 39 -6.95 -11.91 -3.41
N THR A 40 -5.68 -12.20 -3.72
CA THR A 40 -4.72 -11.17 -4.10
C THR A 40 -5.27 -10.48 -5.35
N ALA A 41 -5.84 -9.30 -5.17
CA ALA A 41 -6.21 -8.45 -6.28
C ALA A 41 -4.91 -8.09 -7.01
N THR A 42 -4.72 -8.68 -8.17
CA THR A 42 -3.50 -8.51 -8.96
C THR A 42 -3.69 -7.30 -9.86
N VAL A 43 -3.37 -6.12 -9.34
CA VAL A 43 -3.18 -4.93 -10.18
C VAL A 43 -2.06 -5.25 -11.17
N THR A 44 -2.38 -5.20 -12.46
CA THR A 44 -1.38 -5.39 -13.52
C THR A 44 -0.69 -4.06 -13.80
N VAL A 45 0.65 -4.07 -13.79
CA VAL A 45 1.49 -2.93 -14.16
C VAL A 45 1.89 -3.10 -15.62
N ASP A 46 1.60 -2.12 -16.47
CA ASP A 46 2.03 -2.16 -17.88
C ASP A 46 3.57 -2.21 -17.92
N PRO A 47 4.18 -3.23 -18.56
CA PRO A 47 5.63 -3.39 -18.60
C PRO A 47 6.35 -2.23 -19.32
N ARG A 48 5.63 -1.39 -20.08
CA ARG A 48 6.19 -0.22 -20.75
C ARG A 48 6.37 0.97 -19.81
N TRP A 49 5.70 0.99 -18.67
CA TRP A 49 5.81 2.09 -17.73
C TRP A 49 7.14 2.06 -17.00
N ARG A 50 7.71 3.25 -16.84
CA ARG A 50 8.94 3.46 -16.07
C ARG A 50 8.61 4.34 -14.88
N PHE A 51 8.97 3.86 -13.70
CA PHE A 51 8.84 4.60 -12.47
C PHE A 51 10.21 5.19 -12.09
N PRO A 52 10.25 6.42 -11.54
CA PRO A 52 11.51 7.01 -11.07
C PRO A 52 12.16 6.22 -9.93
N SER A 53 11.39 5.45 -9.16
CA SER A 53 11.86 4.65 -8.03
C SER A 53 10.98 3.39 -7.86
N SER A 54 11.50 2.35 -7.20
CA SER A 54 10.69 1.17 -6.86
C SER A 54 9.55 1.53 -5.91
N GLN A 55 9.77 2.50 -5.02
CA GLN A 55 8.76 3.03 -4.11
C GLN A 55 7.56 3.64 -4.85
N LEU A 56 7.79 4.34 -5.96
CA LEU A 56 6.70 4.89 -6.78
C LEU A 56 5.95 3.79 -7.56
N ARG A 57 6.64 2.71 -7.96
CA ARG A 57 5.98 1.53 -8.53
C ARG A 57 5.08 0.85 -7.49
N ASP A 58 5.56 0.69 -6.27
CA ASP A 58 4.80 0.07 -5.18
C ASP A 58 3.62 0.96 -4.76
N ALA A 59 3.83 2.29 -4.75
CA ALA A 59 2.77 3.25 -4.54
C ALA A 59 1.69 3.19 -5.63
N TYR A 60 2.08 3.05 -6.90
CA TYR A 60 1.13 2.82 -7.99
C TYR A 60 0.28 1.59 -7.72
N VAL A 61 0.89 0.45 -7.39
CA VAL A 61 0.15 -0.79 -7.07
C VAL A 61 -0.82 -0.57 -5.92
N ALA A 62 -0.36 0.04 -4.83
CA ALA A 62 -1.18 0.31 -3.65
C ALA A 62 -2.40 1.20 -3.96
N LEU A 63 -2.18 2.32 -4.65
CA LEU A 63 -3.23 3.29 -4.97
C LEU A 63 -4.23 2.75 -5.99
N GLN A 64 -3.76 1.97 -6.97
CA GLN A 64 -4.66 1.30 -7.91
C GLN A 64 -5.48 0.21 -7.25
N THR A 65 -4.90 -0.60 -6.35
CA THR A 65 -5.66 -1.58 -5.57
C THR A 65 -6.72 -0.86 -4.74
N TRP A 66 -6.36 0.25 -4.10
CA TRP A 66 -7.32 1.03 -3.32
C TRP A 66 -8.46 1.55 -4.18
N LYS A 67 -8.16 2.15 -5.33
CA LYS A 67 -9.15 2.66 -6.28
C LYS A 67 -10.07 1.57 -6.83
N GLN A 68 -9.53 0.40 -7.20
CA GLN A 68 -10.29 -0.63 -7.92
C GLN A 68 -11.08 -1.55 -7.01
N GLU A 69 -10.51 -1.90 -5.86
CA GLU A 69 -11.06 -2.97 -5.00
C GLU A 69 -11.73 -2.43 -3.74
N ALA A 70 -11.37 -1.22 -3.31
CA ALA A 70 -11.72 -0.75 -1.98
C ALA A 70 -12.45 0.60 -1.94
N ILE A 71 -12.45 1.39 -3.02
CA ILE A 71 -13.30 2.57 -3.18
C ILE A 71 -14.55 2.17 -3.96
N PHE A 72 -15.72 2.29 -3.32
CA PHE A 72 -17.00 1.93 -3.92
C PHE A 72 -17.82 3.14 -4.35
N SER A 73 -17.55 4.32 -3.76
CA SER A 73 -18.18 5.58 -4.10
C SER A 73 -17.17 6.71 -3.98
N ASP A 74 -17.08 7.53 -5.02
CA ASP A 74 -16.27 8.76 -5.09
C ASP A 74 -17.11 9.87 -5.74
N PRO A 75 -18.07 10.46 -5.02
CA PRO A 75 -19.06 11.37 -5.60
C PRO A 75 -18.45 12.67 -6.13
N LYS A 76 -17.22 13.00 -5.70
CA LYS A 76 -16.48 14.19 -6.13
C LYS A 76 -15.44 13.89 -7.21
N ASN A 77 -15.33 12.64 -7.65
CA ASN A 77 -14.36 12.19 -8.65
C ASN A 77 -12.91 12.56 -8.29
N LEU A 78 -12.56 12.53 -6.99
CA LEU A 78 -11.20 12.87 -6.55
C LEU A 78 -10.14 11.89 -7.05
N THR A 79 -10.53 10.64 -7.33
CA THR A 79 -9.63 9.58 -7.80
C THR A 79 -9.69 9.40 -9.31
N ALA A 80 -10.40 10.26 -10.04
CA ALA A 80 -10.61 10.10 -11.48
C ALA A 80 -9.30 10.14 -12.28
N ASP A 81 -8.36 10.99 -11.89
CA ASP A 81 -7.06 11.19 -12.52
C ASP A 81 -5.98 10.19 -12.06
N TRP A 82 -6.32 9.24 -11.17
CA TRP A 82 -5.44 8.16 -10.76
C TRP A 82 -5.34 7.11 -11.89
N VAL A 83 -4.64 7.48 -12.96
CA VAL A 83 -4.41 6.67 -14.16
C VAL A 83 -2.99 6.92 -14.68
N GLY A 84 -2.28 5.84 -15.00
CA GLY A 84 -0.93 5.89 -15.57
C GLY A 84 0.19 5.89 -14.52
N PRO A 85 1.46 6.00 -14.94
CA PRO A 85 2.60 5.83 -14.03
C PRO A 85 2.97 7.09 -13.25
N GLU A 86 2.40 8.24 -13.60
CA GLU A 86 2.71 9.54 -13.01
C GLU A 86 1.98 9.74 -11.67
N VAL A 87 2.28 8.88 -10.69
CA VAL A 87 1.61 8.82 -9.37
C VAL A 87 1.62 10.18 -8.65
N CYS A 88 2.68 10.97 -8.81
CA CYS A 88 2.79 12.27 -8.17
C CYS A 88 1.87 13.35 -8.76
N ASN A 89 1.27 13.10 -9.94
CA ASN A 89 0.27 13.99 -10.54
C ASN A 89 -1.15 13.66 -10.10
N TYR A 90 -1.35 12.58 -9.34
CA TYR A 90 -2.67 12.18 -8.88
C TYR A 90 -3.24 13.19 -7.88
N THR A 91 -4.53 13.49 -8.02
CA THR A 91 -5.24 14.36 -7.09
C THR A 91 -5.17 13.79 -5.68
N GLY A 92 -4.76 14.65 -4.74
CA GLY A 92 -4.62 14.29 -3.32
C GLY A 92 -3.38 13.47 -3.00
N VAL A 93 -2.48 13.17 -3.95
CA VAL A 93 -1.21 12.49 -3.69
C VAL A 93 -0.07 13.50 -3.68
N PHE A 94 0.75 13.45 -2.63
CA PHE A 94 1.87 14.37 -2.44
C PHE A 94 3.18 13.60 -2.37
N CYS A 95 4.06 13.84 -3.35
CA CYS A 95 5.39 13.28 -3.37
C CYS A 95 6.42 14.22 -2.74
N ALA A 96 7.46 13.65 -2.13
CA ALA A 96 8.62 14.38 -1.65
C ALA A 96 9.88 13.52 -1.78
N PRO A 97 11.08 14.13 -1.88
CA PRO A 97 12.32 13.40 -1.78
C PRO A 97 12.47 12.76 -0.40
N LEU A 98 13.13 11.61 -0.32
CA LEU A 98 13.41 10.99 0.97
C LEU A 98 14.30 11.88 1.85
N PRO A 99 14.14 11.87 3.18
CA PRO A 99 14.95 12.71 4.07
C PRO A 99 16.45 12.37 4.03
N TRP A 100 16.78 11.10 3.78
CA TRP A 100 18.14 10.56 3.79
C TRP A 100 18.73 10.36 2.39
N ASP A 101 17.88 10.31 1.36
CA ASP A 101 18.31 10.26 -0.05
C ASP A 101 17.42 11.15 -0.92
N ARG A 102 17.89 12.35 -1.23
CA ARG A 102 17.13 13.34 -2.02
C ARG A 102 17.01 12.99 -3.50
N GLN A 103 17.70 11.95 -3.98
CA GLN A 103 17.58 11.48 -5.37
C GLN A 103 16.36 10.58 -5.57
N VAL A 104 15.84 10.00 -4.48
CA VAL A 104 14.70 9.10 -4.52
C VAL A 104 13.42 9.86 -4.16
N LEU A 105 12.48 9.87 -5.10
CA LEU A 105 11.16 10.45 -4.93
C LEU A 105 10.19 9.37 -4.43
N VAL A 106 9.38 9.70 -3.42
CA VAL A 106 8.40 8.80 -2.80
C VAL A 106 7.08 9.52 -2.55
N VAL A 107 6.00 8.77 -2.33
CA VAL A 107 4.72 9.32 -1.84
C VAL A 107 4.84 9.58 -0.34
N ALA A 108 4.86 10.86 0.04
CA ALA A 108 4.99 11.30 1.43
C ALA A 108 3.63 11.63 2.08
N GLY A 109 2.60 11.92 1.28
CA GLY A 109 1.29 12.28 1.80
C GLY A 109 0.14 11.88 0.89
N VAL A 110 -1.00 11.59 1.50
CA VAL A 110 -2.30 11.48 0.82
C VAL A 110 -3.32 12.35 1.54
N ASP A 111 -3.93 13.30 0.84
CA ASP A 111 -5.01 14.16 1.32
C ASP A 111 -6.24 14.05 0.43
N LEU A 112 -7.26 13.39 0.96
CA LEU A 112 -8.59 13.27 0.38
C LEU A 112 -9.65 13.77 1.37
N ASN A 113 -9.30 14.77 2.20
CA ASN A 113 -10.24 15.36 3.14
C ASN A 113 -11.50 15.86 2.42
N HIS A 114 -12.66 15.67 3.05
CA HIS A 114 -13.96 16.10 2.53
C HIS A 114 -14.29 15.50 1.16
N GLY A 115 -13.75 14.32 0.84
CA GLY A 115 -14.03 13.61 -0.41
C GLY A 115 -15.41 12.97 -0.47
N ASP A 116 -16.02 12.69 0.69
CA ASP A 116 -17.25 11.89 0.79
C ASP A 116 -17.08 10.49 0.15
N ILE A 117 -15.85 9.99 0.14
CA ILE A 117 -15.47 8.71 -0.46
C ILE A 117 -15.94 7.59 0.44
N ALA A 118 -16.65 6.61 -0.10
CA ALA A 118 -17.06 5.40 0.60
C ALA A 118 -16.19 4.21 0.19
N GLY A 119 -15.71 3.45 1.18
CA GLY A 119 -14.79 2.35 0.93
C GLY A 119 -14.15 1.74 2.17
N TYR A 120 -13.04 1.04 1.99
CA TYR A 120 -12.19 0.54 3.07
C TYR A 120 -10.69 0.79 2.76
N LEU A 121 -9.81 0.51 3.72
CA LEU A 121 -8.36 0.56 3.49
C LEU A 121 -7.84 -0.87 3.24
N PRO A 122 -7.37 -1.19 2.01
CA PRO A 122 -6.84 -2.51 1.72
C PRO A 122 -5.43 -2.68 2.32
N PRO A 123 -5.00 -3.92 2.60
CA PRO A 123 -3.67 -4.20 3.16
C PRO A 123 -2.51 -3.74 2.26
N GLU A 124 -2.73 -3.66 0.95
CA GLU A 124 -1.75 -3.19 -0.04
C GLU A 124 -1.35 -1.72 0.17
N LEU A 125 -2.14 -0.91 0.89
CA LEU A 125 -1.70 0.42 1.33
C LEU A 125 -0.46 0.36 2.25
N GLY A 126 -0.14 -0.80 2.83
CA GLY A 126 1.11 -1.04 3.54
C GLY A 126 2.37 -0.94 2.68
N LEU A 127 2.24 -0.96 1.34
CA LEU A 127 3.34 -0.70 0.41
C LEU A 127 3.77 0.79 0.41
N LEU A 128 2.92 1.70 0.92
CA LEU A 128 3.26 3.12 1.10
C LEU A 128 4.09 3.32 2.38
N ALA A 129 5.26 2.68 2.45
CA ALA A 129 6.10 2.65 3.65
C ALA A 129 6.63 4.03 4.08
N ASP A 130 6.79 4.94 3.13
CA ASP A 130 7.31 6.30 3.35
C ASP A 130 6.23 7.36 3.60
N LEU A 131 4.97 6.93 3.75
CA LEU A 131 3.85 7.84 3.97
C LEU A 131 3.93 8.51 5.36
N ALA A 132 4.16 9.82 5.37
CA ALA A 132 4.23 10.61 6.60
C ALA A 132 2.87 11.20 6.99
N LEU A 133 2.03 11.54 6.02
CA LEU A 133 0.75 12.23 6.22
C LEU A 133 -0.40 11.49 5.55
N ARG A 134 -1.52 11.38 6.27
CA ARG A 134 -2.74 10.79 5.74
C ARG A 134 -3.96 11.54 6.24
N HIS A 135 -4.54 12.34 5.36
CA HIS A 135 -5.66 13.21 5.63
C HIS A 135 -6.89 12.66 4.93
N LEU A 136 -7.71 11.88 5.65
CA LEU A 136 -8.91 11.23 5.12
C LEU A 136 -10.18 11.63 5.88
N ASN A 137 -10.16 12.77 6.57
CA ASN A 137 -11.29 13.25 7.35
C ASN A 137 -12.50 13.52 6.45
N SER A 138 -13.72 13.39 6.99
CA SER A 138 -14.97 13.59 6.23
C SER A 138 -15.07 12.69 4.98
N ASN A 139 -14.81 11.40 5.19
CA ASN A 139 -15.07 10.31 4.24
C ASN A 139 -15.79 9.16 4.97
N HIS A 140 -16.38 8.24 4.20
CA HIS A 140 -17.12 7.07 4.67
C HIS A 140 -16.30 5.79 4.55
N LEU A 141 -15.10 5.80 5.14
CA LEU A 141 -14.20 4.64 5.15
C LEU A 141 -14.49 3.72 6.35
N CYS A 142 -14.69 2.43 6.08
CA CYS A 142 -15.05 1.41 7.06
C CYS A 142 -14.07 0.22 7.01
N GLY A 143 -14.10 -0.66 8.01
CA GLY A 143 -13.35 -1.93 8.02
C GLY A 143 -12.37 -2.07 9.18
N VAL A 144 -11.76 -3.26 9.28
CA VAL A 144 -10.70 -3.52 10.25
C VAL A 144 -9.42 -2.95 9.71
N LEU A 145 -8.73 -2.20 10.56
CA LEU A 145 -7.44 -1.66 10.24
C LEU A 145 -6.40 -2.79 10.14
N PRO A 146 -5.76 -3.00 8.98
CA PRO A 146 -4.66 -3.96 8.84
C PRO A 146 -3.61 -3.73 9.93
N ALA A 147 -3.04 -4.80 10.49
CA ALA A 147 -2.02 -4.70 11.53
C ALA A 147 -0.84 -3.82 11.11
N MET A 148 -0.45 -3.86 9.83
CA MET A 148 0.60 -2.99 9.27
C MET A 148 0.30 -1.48 9.40
N LEU A 149 -0.94 -1.12 9.71
CA LEU A 149 -1.43 0.23 9.87
C LEU A 149 -1.69 0.57 11.35
N HIS A 150 -1.00 -0.01 12.34
CA HIS A 150 -1.21 0.25 13.78
C HIS A 150 -1.21 1.73 14.22
N ARG A 151 -0.76 2.67 13.37
CA ARG A 151 -0.84 4.13 13.59
C ARG A 151 -2.14 4.79 13.10
N PHE A 152 -3.07 4.01 12.55
CA PHE A 152 -4.24 4.51 11.86
C PHE A 152 -5.46 4.39 12.79
N GLN A 153 -5.81 5.44 13.53
CA GLN A 153 -7.14 5.46 14.14
C GLN A 153 -8.16 5.71 13.03
N LEU A 154 -8.71 4.63 12.46
CA LEU A 154 -9.91 4.70 11.65
C LEU A 154 -11.09 4.48 12.58
N ARG A 155 -11.79 5.57 12.87
CA ARG A 155 -13.14 5.50 13.39
C ARG A 155 -14.01 5.27 12.17
N CYS A 156 -14.77 4.17 12.12
CA CYS A 156 -15.95 4.13 11.24
C CYS A 156 -16.77 5.37 11.62
N LEU A 157 -16.76 6.40 10.79
CA LEU A 157 -17.60 7.58 10.99
C LEU A 157 -19.01 7.14 10.64
N ARG A 158 -19.74 6.76 11.69
CA ARG A 158 -21.18 6.65 11.65
C ARG A 158 -21.79 8.03 11.43
#